data_AF-A0A3N4INP0-F1
#
_entry.id   AF-A0A3N4INP0-F1
#
_cell.length_a   1.000
_cell.length_b   1.000
_cell.length_c   1.000
_cell.angle_alpha   90.00
_cell.angle_beta   90.00
_cell.angle_gamma   90.00
#
_symmetry.space_group_name_H-M   'P 1'
#
loop_
_entity.id
_entity.type
_entity.pdbx_description
1 polymer ?
#
loop_
_entity_poly.entity_id
_entity_poly.type
_entity_poly.pdbx_seq_one_letter_code
_entity_poly.pdbx_strand_id
1 'polypeptide(L)'
;MSDDKFFSPTADPVTPDPTPLYGSCQCNRISYTVTPQPHQPRPSGRSYPIKMIDHCQSCRRAHGGLLTGWVISPPSFGRLNLTLDDGTVKEVTLLDVVDAYTATTKESITPSMKKYPGSSLAYYASSEGVIRNFCGDCGTSLTYIRDRREDEVREKVKAKIERGEELTEEDKKWKVAVFDFTMGSLHDESLERCKADSQWWWNHGVKWIKEWAVGMGDECVRCDVYPDGNDSAEKIVVKADLQKEGH
;
A
#
# COMPACT_ATOMS: atom_id res chain seq x y z
N MET A 1 -8.22 28.23 -20.57
CA MET A 1 -6.82 28.07 -20.17
C MET A 1 -6.81 28.13 -18.65
N SER A 2 -6.98 26.97 -18.02
CA SER A 2 -6.88 26.81 -16.57
C SER A 2 -5.41 26.76 -16.20
N ASP A 3 -4.99 27.60 -15.26
CA ASP A 3 -3.63 27.62 -14.73
C ASP A 3 -3.33 26.29 -14.01
N ASP A 4 -2.73 25.35 -14.74
CA ASP A 4 -2.05 24.21 -14.16
C ASP A 4 -0.84 24.74 -13.37
N LYS A 5 -1.06 25.00 -12.09
CA LYS A 5 0.01 25.27 -11.13
C LYS A 5 0.86 24.01 -11.02
N PHE A 6 1.89 23.94 -11.85
CA PHE A 6 3.03 23.05 -11.67
C PHE A 6 3.47 23.12 -10.20
N PHE A 7 3.43 21.99 -9.50
CA PHE A 7 4.01 21.86 -8.17
C PHE A 7 5.50 22.21 -8.26
N SER A 8 5.95 23.19 -7.47
CA SER A 8 7.38 23.53 -7.39
C SER A 8 8.13 22.35 -6.76
N PRO A 9 9.13 21.76 -7.42
CA PRO A 9 9.89 20.61 -6.91
C PRO A 9 10.86 20.99 -5.74
N THR A 10 10.60 22.11 -5.06
CA THR A 10 11.49 22.72 -4.07
C THR A 10 10.88 22.71 -2.66
N ALA A 11 9.84 21.93 -2.41
CA ALA A 11 9.29 21.80 -1.06
C ALA A 11 10.29 21.03 -0.18
N ASP A 12 10.50 21.51 1.05
CA ASP A 12 11.35 20.82 2.02
C ASP A 12 10.83 19.39 2.30
N PRO A 13 11.73 18.42 2.54
CA PRO A 13 11.33 17.07 2.90
C PRO A 13 10.40 17.06 4.11
N VAL A 14 9.31 16.30 4.04
CA VAL A 14 8.46 16.09 5.22
C VAL A 14 9.18 15.15 6.16
N THR A 15 9.32 15.56 7.42
CA THR A 15 9.89 14.72 8.49
C THR A 15 8.72 14.03 9.21
N PRO A 16 8.44 12.74 8.94
CA PRO A 16 7.41 12.01 9.66
C PRO A 16 7.87 11.70 11.10
N ASP A 17 6.94 11.27 11.94
CA ASP A 17 7.28 10.59 13.20
C ASP A 17 8.20 9.39 12.90
N PRO A 18 9.46 9.40 13.36
CA PRO A 18 10.42 8.35 13.02
C PRO A 18 10.19 7.06 13.80
N THR A 19 9.21 7.03 14.72
CA THR A 19 8.96 5.88 15.60
C THR A 19 8.56 4.65 14.76
N PRO A 20 9.34 3.55 14.80
CA PRO A 20 9.04 2.38 13.98
C PRO A 20 7.69 1.74 14.31
N LEU A 21 7.08 1.12 13.30
CA LEU A 21 5.92 0.24 13.44
C LEU A 21 6.38 -1.21 13.30
N TYR A 22 5.82 -2.08 14.13
CA TYR A 22 6.14 -3.50 14.17
C TYR A 22 4.91 -4.33 13.84
N GLY A 23 5.14 -5.45 13.16
CA GLY A 23 4.10 -6.42 12.90
C GLY A 23 4.66 -7.80 12.58
N SER A 24 3.77 -8.78 12.55
CA SER A 24 4.11 -10.16 12.22
C SER A 24 2.90 -10.93 11.71
N CYS A 25 3.17 -12.07 11.07
CA CYS A 25 2.13 -13.07 10.86
C CYS A 25 1.74 -13.74 12.18
N GLN A 26 0.57 -14.39 12.21
CA GLN A 26 0.04 -15.04 13.42
C GLN A 26 0.99 -16.08 14.04
N CYS A 27 1.73 -16.81 13.20
CA CYS A 27 2.69 -17.82 13.66
C CYS A 27 4.11 -17.28 13.92
N ASN A 28 4.33 -15.96 13.77
CA ASN A 28 5.60 -15.27 13.97
C ASN A 28 6.79 -15.74 13.10
N ARG A 29 6.57 -16.58 12.09
CA ARG A 29 7.61 -16.96 11.11
C ARG A 29 8.01 -15.81 10.17
N ILE A 30 7.19 -14.76 10.11
CA ILE A 30 7.47 -13.54 9.36
C ILE A 30 7.16 -12.37 10.29
N SER A 31 8.14 -11.54 10.57
CA SER A 31 7.95 -10.24 11.22
C SER A 31 8.50 -9.13 10.35
N TYR A 32 8.07 -7.91 10.59
CA TYR A 32 8.51 -6.76 9.84
C TYR A 32 8.57 -5.50 10.70
N THR A 33 9.42 -4.57 10.25
CA THR A 33 9.55 -3.23 10.80
C THR A 33 9.31 -2.24 9.68
N VAL A 34 8.50 -1.21 9.93
CA VAL A 34 8.34 -0.04 9.07
C VAL A 34 8.90 1.15 9.81
N THR A 35 10.04 1.67 9.36
CA THR A 35 10.69 2.84 9.95
C THR A 35 10.51 4.04 9.03
N PRO A 36 9.65 5.01 9.38
CA PRO A 36 9.49 6.21 8.58
C PRO A 36 10.80 6.99 8.45
N GLN A 37 11.07 7.49 7.24
CA GLN A 37 12.25 8.30 6.95
C GLN A 37 11.83 9.63 6.30
N PRO A 38 12.67 10.67 6.37
CA PRO A 38 12.46 11.89 5.59
C PRO A 38 12.29 11.56 4.10
N HIS A 39 11.27 12.14 3.48
CA HIS A 39 10.95 11.91 2.08
C HIS A 39 10.38 13.17 1.43
N GLN A 40 10.46 13.21 0.10
CA GLN A 40 9.84 14.28 -0.67
C GLN A 40 8.32 14.20 -0.52
N PRO A 41 7.63 15.32 -0.26
CA PRO A 41 6.17 15.33 -0.19
C PRO A 41 5.58 14.83 -1.50
N ARG A 42 4.53 14.00 -1.41
CA ARG A 42 3.78 13.61 -2.62
C ARG A 42 3.06 14.83 -3.20
N PRO A 43 2.74 14.85 -4.51
CA PRO A 43 1.89 15.89 -5.11
C PRO A 43 0.54 16.06 -4.38
N SER A 44 0.03 14.97 -3.78
CA SER A 44 -1.18 14.99 -2.95
C SER A 44 -1.06 15.74 -1.62
N GLY A 45 0.15 16.16 -1.23
CA GLY A 45 0.48 16.75 0.07
C GLY A 45 0.53 15.76 1.23
N ARG A 46 0.35 14.46 0.98
CA ARG A 46 0.41 13.42 2.02
C ARG A 46 1.83 12.98 2.30
N SER A 47 2.12 12.76 3.58
CA SER A 47 3.34 12.13 4.06
C SER A 47 3.15 10.63 4.31
N TYR A 48 4.21 9.87 4.08
CA TYR A 48 4.30 8.48 4.50
C TYR A 48 4.60 8.34 6.01
N PRO A 49 4.14 7.25 6.65
CA PRO A 49 3.23 6.25 6.10
C PRO A 49 1.79 6.77 5.98
N ILE A 50 1.08 6.40 4.90
CA ILE A 50 -0.35 6.73 4.74
C ILE A 50 -1.15 5.61 5.42
N LYS A 51 -2.12 5.98 6.27
CA LYS A 51 -2.95 5.04 7.03
C LYS A 51 -4.39 5.14 6.55
N MET A 52 -4.89 4.09 5.91
CA MET A 52 -6.18 4.16 5.24
C MET A 52 -6.98 2.87 5.35
N ILE A 53 -8.29 2.99 5.18
CA ILE A 53 -9.23 1.87 5.05
C ILE A 53 -9.63 1.74 3.58
N ASP A 54 -9.48 0.54 3.04
CA ASP A 54 -9.74 0.20 1.65
C ASP A 54 -11.06 -0.56 1.50
N HIS A 55 -11.90 -0.05 0.60
CA HIS A 55 -13.21 -0.59 0.25
C HIS A 55 -13.18 -1.45 -1.02
N CYS A 56 -12.03 -1.58 -1.68
CA CYS A 56 -11.88 -2.31 -2.94
C CYS A 56 -12.34 -3.77 -2.80
N GLN A 57 -13.13 -4.22 -3.78
CA GLN A 57 -13.58 -5.61 -3.86
C GLN A 57 -12.41 -6.60 -3.95
N SER A 58 -11.32 -6.24 -4.63
CA SER A 58 -10.17 -7.15 -4.77
C SER A 58 -9.45 -7.37 -3.43
N CYS A 59 -9.26 -6.31 -2.63
CA CYS A 59 -8.65 -6.39 -1.31
C CYS A 59 -9.56 -7.13 -0.33
N ARG A 60 -10.86 -6.81 -0.30
CA ARG A 60 -11.84 -7.59 0.50
C ARG A 60 -11.77 -9.08 0.22
N ARG A 61 -11.76 -9.48 -1.05
CA ARG A 61 -11.73 -10.89 -1.44
C ARG A 61 -10.38 -11.57 -1.17
N ALA A 62 -9.28 -10.86 -1.36
CA ALA A 62 -7.95 -11.41 -1.13
C ALA A 62 -7.65 -11.61 0.37
N HIS A 63 -8.14 -10.71 1.23
CA HIS A 63 -7.89 -10.76 2.68
C HIS A 63 -8.98 -11.50 3.47
N GLY A 64 -10.15 -11.72 2.87
CA GLY A 64 -11.30 -12.30 3.56
C GLY A 64 -11.99 -11.37 4.58
N GLY A 65 -11.55 -10.11 4.68
CA GLY A 65 -12.11 -9.10 5.58
C GLY A 65 -13.06 -8.14 4.86
N LEU A 66 -14.11 -7.67 5.54
CA LEU A 66 -15.10 -6.73 5.00
C LEU A 66 -14.50 -5.39 4.54
N LEU A 67 -13.47 -4.95 5.27
CA LEU A 67 -12.64 -3.78 5.02
C LEU A 67 -11.19 -4.19 5.27
N THR A 68 -10.25 -3.60 4.52
CA THR A 68 -8.82 -3.82 4.74
C THR A 68 -8.17 -2.51 5.15
N GLY A 69 -7.49 -2.49 6.30
CA GLY A 69 -6.64 -1.37 6.68
C GLY A 69 -5.23 -1.52 6.11
N TRP A 70 -4.68 -0.44 5.58
CA TRP A 70 -3.33 -0.40 5.01
C TRP A 70 -2.46 0.68 5.67
N VAL A 71 -1.20 0.32 5.91
CA VAL A 71 -0.09 1.25 6.15
C VAL A 71 0.77 1.25 4.89
N ILE A 72 0.61 2.30 4.10
CA ILE A 72 1.25 2.48 2.79
C ILE A 72 2.57 3.21 2.99
N SER A 73 3.68 2.63 2.52
CA SER A 73 5.04 3.18 2.67
C SER A 73 5.92 2.91 1.44
N PRO A 74 7.00 3.68 1.26
CA PRO A 74 8.07 3.33 0.34
C PRO A 74 8.77 2.02 0.77
N PRO A 75 9.39 1.28 -0.17
CA PRO A 75 10.11 0.05 0.15
C PRO A 75 11.28 0.27 1.10
N SER A 76 11.90 1.46 1.02
CA SER A 76 13.05 1.81 1.86
C SER A 76 12.72 1.83 3.36
N PHE A 77 11.44 2.03 3.72
CA PHE A 77 11.00 2.10 5.12
C PHE A 77 10.89 0.70 5.74
N GLY A 78 10.65 -0.34 4.92
CA GLY A 78 10.35 -1.67 5.43
C GLY A 78 11.54 -2.62 5.45
N ARG A 79 11.58 -3.47 6.48
CA ARG A 79 12.43 -4.66 6.59
C ARG A 79 11.56 -5.84 7.00
N LEU A 80 11.86 -7.04 6.49
CA LEU A 80 11.27 -8.28 6.98
C LEU A 80 12.33 -9.14 7.64
N ASN A 81 11.95 -9.83 8.72
CA ASN A 81 12.68 -10.94 9.30
C ASN A 81 11.92 -12.22 8.97
N LEU A 82 12.56 -13.09 8.19
CA LEU A 82 12.02 -14.37 7.75
C LEU A 82 12.65 -15.49 8.55
N THR A 83 11.85 -16.24 9.31
CA THR A 83 12.29 -17.52 9.86
C THR A 83 12.32 -18.54 8.72
N LEU A 84 13.51 -19.05 8.43
CA LEU A 84 13.73 -20.06 7.41
C LEU A 84 13.36 -21.46 7.93
N ASP A 85 13.28 -22.42 7.02
CA ASP A 85 12.91 -23.81 7.32
C ASP A 85 13.90 -24.50 8.27
N ASP A 86 15.17 -24.08 8.28
CA ASP A 86 16.20 -24.54 9.21
C ASP A 86 16.17 -23.84 10.59
N GLY A 87 15.21 -22.93 10.79
CA GLY A 87 15.04 -22.16 12.01
C GLY A 87 15.90 -20.88 12.09
N THR A 88 16.79 -20.64 11.14
CA THR A 88 17.56 -19.38 11.09
C THR A 88 16.67 -18.19 10.72
N VAL A 89 17.06 -16.99 11.15
CA VAL A 89 16.34 -15.76 10.79
C VAL A 89 17.15 -14.99 9.76
N LYS A 90 16.53 -14.71 8.62
CA LYS A 90 17.11 -13.88 7.55
C LYS A 90 16.38 -12.55 7.47
N GLU A 91 17.11 -11.46 7.69
CA GLU A 91 16.62 -10.13 7.36
C GLU A 91 16.68 -9.92 5.85
N VAL A 92 15.61 -9.38 5.28
CA VAL A 92 15.53 -8.98 3.86
C VAL A 92 14.88 -7.61 3.74
N THR A 93 15.32 -6.83 2.76
CA THR A 93 14.63 -5.58 2.42
C THR A 93 13.41 -5.88 1.56
N LEU A 94 12.46 -4.95 1.54
CA LEU A 94 11.31 -5.01 0.63
C LEU A 94 11.74 -4.99 -0.85
N LEU A 95 12.88 -4.38 -1.17
CA LEU A 95 13.43 -4.38 -2.53
C LEU A 95 13.95 -5.76 -2.93
N ASP A 96 14.65 -6.47 -2.03
CA ASP A 96 15.10 -7.84 -2.28
C ASP A 96 13.92 -8.77 -2.58
N VAL A 97 12.80 -8.54 -1.89
CA VAL A 97 11.54 -9.24 -2.09
C VAL A 97 10.97 -8.97 -3.48
N VAL A 98 10.91 -7.71 -3.93
CA VAL A 98 10.49 -7.33 -5.30
C VAL A 98 11.39 -7.91 -6.38
N ASP A 99 12.70 -7.89 -6.17
CA ASP A 99 13.65 -8.40 -7.16
C ASP A 99 13.55 -9.92 -7.30
N ALA A 100 13.38 -10.65 -6.19
CA ALA A 100 13.08 -12.07 -6.21
C ALA A 100 11.79 -12.40 -7.00
N TYR A 101 10.80 -11.50 -6.94
CA TYR A 101 9.54 -11.66 -7.66
C TYR A 101 9.67 -11.33 -9.15
N THR A 102 10.35 -10.24 -9.50
CA THR A 102 10.55 -9.83 -10.89
C THR A 102 11.35 -10.87 -11.68
N ALA A 103 12.31 -11.53 -11.02
CA ALA A 103 13.05 -12.64 -11.62
C ALA A 103 12.15 -13.85 -11.94
N THR A 104 11.05 -14.03 -11.21
CA THR A 104 10.17 -15.21 -11.33
C THR A 104 8.87 -14.95 -12.09
N THR A 105 8.43 -13.70 -12.29
CA THR A 105 7.15 -13.38 -12.95
C THR A 105 7.24 -13.19 -14.47
N LYS A 106 8.43 -13.16 -15.07
CA LYS A 106 8.60 -13.06 -16.54
C LYS A 106 8.02 -14.25 -17.31
N GLU A 107 7.68 -15.36 -16.65
CA GLU A 107 7.38 -16.63 -17.32
C GLU A 107 5.91 -17.07 -17.28
N SER A 108 5.02 -16.48 -16.48
CA SER A 108 3.59 -16.82 -16.55
C SER A 108 2.68 -15.88 -15.75
N ILE A 109 1.59 -15.44 -16.37
CA ILE A 109 0.46 -14.75 -15.71
C ILE A 109 -0.46 -15.76 -14.99
N THR A 110 -0.19 -17.06 -15.06
CA THR A 110 -0.95 -18.02 -14.24
C THR A 110 -0.71 -17.72 -12.76
N PRO A 111 -1.77 -17.54 -11.95
CA PRO A 111 -1.68 -17.26 -10.52
C PRO A 111 -1.24 -18.55 -9.80
N SER A 112 0.01 -18.93 -10.03
CA SER A 112 0.71 -19.93 -9.26
C SER A 112 1.29 -19.23 -8.05
N MET A 113 0.85 -19.68 -6.88
CA MET A 113 1.45 -19.28 -5.62
C MET A 113 2.93 -19.71 -5.62
N LYS A 114 3.80 -18.79 -5.23
CA LYS A 114 5.25 -19.01 -5.06
C LYS A 114 5.64 -18.73 -3.62
N LYS A 115 6.76 -19.29 -3.18
CA LYS A 115 7.35 -19.01 -1.87
C LYS A 115 8.72 -18.36 -2.05
N TYR A 116 9.04 -17.43 -1.16
CA TYR A 116 10.41 -16.96 -1.01
C TYR A 116 11.28 -18.13 -0.50
N PRO A 117 12.43 -18.42 -1.14
CA PRO A 117 13.18 -19.65 -0.91
C PRO A 117 13.46 -19.93 0.58
N GLY A 118 13.13 -21.16 1.00
CA GLY A 118 13.37 -21.65 2.35
C GLY A 118 12.60 -20.92 3.45
N SER A 119 11.51 -20.20 3.14
CA SER A 119 10.72 -19.45 4.11
C SER A 119 9.23 -19.61 3.91
N SER A 120 8.45 -19.17 4.91
CA SER A 120 6.99 -19.14 4.84
C SER A 120 6.41 -17.95 4.09
N LEU A 121 7.23 -17.01 3.58
CA LEU A 121 6.72 -15.86 2.82
C LEU A 121 6.23 -16.34 1.45
N ALA A 122 4.92 -16.44 1.30
CA ALA A 122 4.26 -16.82 0.05
C ALA A 122 3.75 -15.58 -0.68
N TYR A 123 3.66 -15.68 -2.01
CA TYR A 123 3.20 -14.59 -2.86
C TYR A 123 2.52 -15.08 -4.12
N TYR A 124 1.69 -14.21 -4.71
CA TYR A 124 1.14 -14.41 -6.05
C TYR A 124 0.94 -13.05 -6.74
N ALA A 125 1.03 -13.06 -8.07
CA ALA A 125 0.65 -11.90 -8.88
C ALA A 125 -0.88 -11.88 -9.02
N SER A 126 -1.53 -10.86 -8.45
CA SER A 126 -3.00 -10.74 -8.55
C SER A 126 -3.45 -10.04 -9.84
N SER A 127 -2.57 -9.22 -10.41
CA SER A 127 -2.71 -8.58 -11.72
C SER A 127 -1.32 -8.13 -12.19
N GLU A 128 -1.22 -7.62 -13.42
CA GLU A 128 0.04 -7.07 -13.93
C GLU A 128 0.57 -5.97 -12.97
N GLY A 129 1.84 -6.10 -12.57
CA GLY A 129 2.51 -5.16 -11.66
C GLY A 129 1.99 -5.19 -10.22
N VAL A 130 1.15 -6.15 -9.83
CA VAL A 130 0.59 -6.25 -8.47
C VAL A 130 0.89 -7.60 -7.85
N ILE A 131 1.53 -7.58 -6.69
CA ILE A 131 1.94 -8.77 -5.95
C ILE A 131 1.35 -8.70 -4.55
N ARG A 132 0.80 -9.82 -4.09
CA ARG A 132 0.26 -9.96 -2.74
C ARG A 132 1.06 -11.00 -1.98
N ASN A 133 1.46 -10.66 -0.77
CA ASN A 133 2.28 -11.51 0.09
C ASN A 133 1.53 -11.87 1.36
N PHE A 134 1.73 -13.11 1.80
CA PHE A 134 1.10 -13.66 2.98
C PHE A 134 1.99 -14.75 3.58
N CYS A 135 1.70 -15.14 4.81
CA CYS A 135 2.33 -16.30 5.40
C CYS A 135 1.71 -17.58 4.82
N GLY A 136 2.50 -18.37 4.11
CA GLY A 136 2.09 -19.66 3.55
C GLY A 136 1.75 -20.74 4.60
N ASP A 137 2.03 -20.49 5.88
CA ASP A 137 1.75 -21.44 6.96
C ASP A 137 0.48 -21.10 7.74
N CYS A 138 0.28 -19.81 8.10
CA CYS A 138 -0.89 -19.37 8.88
C CYS A 138 -1.90 -18.53 8.09
N GLY A 139 -1.61 -18.20 6.83
CA GLY A 139 -2.51 -17.45 5.95
C GLY A 139 -2.58 -15.94 6.22
N THR A 140 -1.89 -15.39 7.24
CA THR A 140 -1.90 -13.95 7.51
C THR A 140 -1.44 -13.18 6.28
N SER A 141 -2.31 -12.34 5.73
CA SER A 141 -1.93 -11.39 4.69
C SER A 141 -1.01 -10.33 5.28
N LEU A 142 0.07 -10.03 4.58
CA LEU A 142 1.13 -9.15 5.10
C LEU A 142 1.27 -7.89 4.28
N THR A 143 1.54 -8.05 2.98
CA THR A 143 1.81 -6.90 2.13
C THR A 143 1.12 -6.99 0.78
N TYR A 144 0.76 -5.83 0.27
CA TYR A 144 0.38 -5.60 -1.11
C TYR A 144 1.44 -4.70 -1.74
N ILE A 145 1.99 -5.14 -2.86
CA ILE A 145 3.02 -4.44 -3.61
C ILE A 145 2.41 -4.09 -4.95
N ARG A 146 2.44 -2.80 -5.27
CA ARG A 146 2.13 -2.34 -6.62
C ARG A 146 3.38 -1.71 -7.18
N ASP A 147 3.85 -2.23 -8.31
CA ASP A 147 4.80 -1.54 -9.18
C ASP A 147 4.11 -0.27 -9.70
N ARG A 148 4.24 0.80 -8.93
CA ARG A 148 3.97 2.16 -9.38
C ARG A 148 5.31 2.72 -9.82
N ARG A 149 5.78 2.37 -11.02
CA ARG A 149 6.38 3.42 -11.84
C ARG A 149 5.31 4.51 -11.86
N GLU A 150 5.50 5.61 -11.11
CA GLU A 150 4.47 6.64 -10.94
C GLU A 150 3.83 6.89 -12.29
N ASP A 151 2.51 6.97 -12.41
CA ASP A 151 1.87 6.99 -13.73
C ASP A 151 2.45 8.11 -14.63
N GLU A 152 2.97 9.20 -14.05
CA GLU A 152 3.82 10.18 -14.74
C GLU A 152 5.17 9.64 -15.26
N VAL A 153 5.93 8.91 -14.46
CA VAL A 153 7.17 8.25 -14.91
C VAL A 153 6.84 7.19 -15.95
N ARG A 154 5.73 6.45 -15.79
CA ARG A 154 5.27 5.48 -16.77
C ARG A 154 4.93 6.15 -18.09
N GLU A 155 4.17 7.25 -18.09
CA GLU A 155 3.84 8.01 -19.30
C GLU A 155 5.06 8.74 -19.87
N LYS A 156 5.97 9.27 -19.06
CA LYS A 156 7.25 9.86 -19.52
C LYS A 156 8.14 8.80 -20.18
N VAL A 157 8.31 7.64 -19.55
CA VAL A 157 9.07 6.48 -20.08
C VAL A 157 8.41 5.94 -21.35
N LYS A 158 7.08 5.80 -21.35
CA LYS A 158 6.32 5.38 -22.53
C LYS A 158 6.47 6.37 -23.69
N ALA A 159 6.37 7.67 -23.42
CA ALA A 159 6.57 8.70 -24.43
C ALA A 159 8.01 8.73 -24.96
N LYS A 160 9.02 8.45 -24.13
CA LYS A 160 10.41 8.25 -24.58
C LYS A 160 10.54 7.04 -25.53
N ILE A 161 9.95 5.90 -25.17
CA ILE A 161 9.94 4.69 -26.00
C ILE A 161 9.24 4.96 -27.34
N GLU A 162 8.08 5.63 -27.33
CA GLU A 162 7.33 5.98 -28.54
C GLU A 162 8.10 6.93 -29.47
N ARG A 163 8.99 7.76 -28.91
CA ARG A 163 9.93 8.61 -29.66
C ARG A 163 11.23 7.91 -30.07
N GLY A 164 11.40 6.63 -29.72
CA GLY A 164 12.61 5.85 -30.00
C GLY A 164 13.82 6.27 -29.17
N GLU A 165 13.61 6.96 -28.05
CA GLU A 165 14.68 7.36 -27.13
C GLU A 165 15.14 6.18 -26.28
N GLU A 166 16.45 6.09 -26.04
CA GLU A 166 17.03 5.10 -25.13
C GLU A 166 16.76 5.50 -23.67
N LEU A 167 16.33 4.54 -22.84
CA LEU A 167 16.06 4.80 -21.43
C LEU A 167 17.37 4.90 -20.64
N THR A 168 17.52 5.97 -19.87
CA THR A 168 18.67 6.14 -18.95
C THR A 168 18.57 5.17 -17.77
N GLU A 169 19.68 4.95 -17.06
CA GLU A 169 19.65 4.18 -15.80
C GLU A 169 18.75 4.82 -14.75
N GLU A 170 18.59 6.13 -14.80
CA GLU A 170 17.69 6.89 -13.92
C GLU A 170 16.22 6.67 -14.29
N ASP A 171 15.88 6.63 -15.59
CA ASP A 171 14.53 6.23 -16.07
C ASP A 171 14.15 4.80 -15.64
N LYS A 172 15.15 3.91 -15.53
CA LYS A 172 14.98 2.52 -15.08
C LYS A 172 14.92 2.40 -13.55
N LYS A 173 15.41 3.41 -12.80
CA LYS A 173 15.57 3.38 -11.34
C LYS A 173 14.29 3.65 -10.57
N TRP A 174 13.33 4.36 -11.16
CA TRP A 174 12.05 4.72 -10.52
C TRP A 174 11.04 3.57 -10.51
N LYS A 175 11.44 2.43 -9.95
CA LYS A 175 10.52 1.43 -9.41
C LYS A 175 10.01 1.95 -8.07
N VAL A 176 9.07 2.90 -8.05
CA VAL A 176 8.40 3.24 -6.78
C VAL A 176 7.35 2.16 -6.51
N ALA A 177 7.82 0.95 -6.23
CA ALA A 177 6.96 -0.06 -5.64
C ALA A 177 6.41 0.56 -4.35
N VAL A 178 5.11 0.73 -4.23
CA VAL A 178 4.52 1.12 -2.95
C VAL A 178 4.18 -0.16 -2.22
N PHE A 179 4.55 -0.20 -0.93
CA PHE A 179 4.28 -1.33 -0.06
C PHE A 179 3.20 -0.96 0.93
N ASP A 180 2.11 -1.70 0.85
CA ASP A 180 0.98 -1.55 1.74
C ASP A 180 1.06 -2.71 2.73
N PHE A 181 1.29 -2.43 4.01
CA PHE A 181 1.24 -3.42 5.08
C PHE A 181 -0.18 -3.53 5.63
N THR A 182 -0.67 -4.74 5.81
CA THR A 182 -2.01 -4.95 6.38
C THR A 182 -2.01 -4.50 7.84
N MET A 183 -2.90 -3.58 8.22
CA MET A 183 -2.99 -3.10 9.60
C MET A 183 -3.29 -4.21 10.60
N GLY A 184 -4.06 -5.23 10.18
CA GLY A 184 -4.39 -6.39 11.01
C GLY A 184 -3.21 -7.31 11.33
N SER A 185 -2.03 -7.11 10.75
CA SER A 185 -0.80 -7.82 11.13
C SER A 185 0.15 -6.99 11.99
N LEU A 186 -0.22 -5.76 12.36
CA LEU A 186 0.56 -4.94 13.29
C LEU A 186 0.43 -5.45 14.72
N HIS A 187 1.48 -5.25 15.52
CA HIS A 187 1.41 -5.44 16.97
C HIS A 187 0.56 -4.34 17.60
N ASP A 188 -0.05 -4.64 18.75
CA ASP A 188 -1.02 -3.75 19.43
C ASP A 188 -0.49 -2.31 19.59
N GLU A 189 0.73 -2.14 20.10
CA GLU A 189 1.38 -0.83 20.29
C GLU A 189 1.59 -0.04 18.99
N SER A 190 1.77 -0.74 17.86
CA SER A 190 1.87 -0.12 16.55
C SER A 190 0.49 0.19 15.97
N LEU A 191 -0.49 -0.69 16.21
CA LEU A 191 -1.87 -0.53 15.76
C LEU A 191 -2.53 0.69 16.42
N GLU A 192 -2.30 0.93 17.71
CA GLU A 192 -2.80 2.11 18.45
C GLU A 192 -2.34 3.43 17.83
N ARG A 193 -1.14 3.47 17.23
CA ARG A 193 -0.58 4.64 16.52
C ARG A 193 -1.01 4.71 15.05
N CYS A 194 -1.54 3.61 14.53
CA CYS A 194 -1.95 3.46 13.13
C CYS A 194 -3.42 3.78 12.87
N LYS A 195 -4.05 4.68 13.64
CA LYS A 195 -5.42 5.15 13.31
C LYS A 195 -5.48 5.66 11.87
N ALA A 196 -6.36 5.04 11.07
CA ALA A 196 -6.59 5.43 9.69
C ALA A 196 -7.22 6.83 9.61
N ASP A 197 -6.74 7.63 8.68
CA ASP A 197 -7.20 9.02 8.47
C ASP A 197 -8.02 9.19 7.18
N SER A 198 -8.05 8.16 6.35
CA SER A 198 -8.69 8.19 5.03
C SER A 198 -9.35 6.86 4.68
N GLN A 199 -10.38 6.94 3.83
CA GLN A 199 -11.10 5.80 3.26
C GLN A 199 -10.99 5.92 1.74
N TRP A 200 -10.43 4.90 1.08
CA TRP A 200 -10.30 4.90 -0.38
C TRP A 200 -11.21 3.86 -1.01
N TRP A 201 -11.40 4.02 -2.32
CA TRP A 201 -12.24 3.14 -3.13
C TRP A 201 -13.67 3.05 -2.63
N TRP A 202 -14.17 4.13 -2.01
CA TRP A 202 -15.50 4.20 -1.38
C TRP A 202 -16.62 3.73 -2.31
N ASN A 203 -16.54 4.06 -3.60
CA ASN A 203 -17.55 3.65 -4.58
C ASN A 203 -17.59 2.13 -4.83
N HIS A 204 -16.51 1.40 -4.55
CA HIS A 204 -16.45 -0.07 -4.64
C HIS A 204 -16.88 -0.77 -3.33
N GLY A 205 -17.12 -0.01 -2.26
CA GLY A 205 -17.54 -0.53 -0.97
C GLY A 205 -18.98 -1.05 -0.98
N VAL A 206 -19.24 -2.07 -0.16
CA VAL A 206 -20.59 -2.64 0.00
C VAL A 206 -21.48 -1.64 0.72
N LYS A 207 -22.68 -1.38 0.17
CA LYS A 207 -23.59 -0.32 0.64
C LYS A 207 -23.79 -0.30 2.16
N TRP A 208 -24.18 -1.43 2.76
CA TRP A 208 -24.45 -1.48 4.20
C TRP A 208 -23.20 -1.27 5.07
N ILE A 209 -22.01 -1.65 4.58
CA ILE A 209 -20.74 -1.43 5.29
C ILE A 209 -20.40 0.06 5.28
N LYS A 210 -20.68 0.75 4.17
CA LYS A 210 -20.50 2.20 4.05
C LYS A 210 -21.44 2.95 4.99
N GLU A 211 -22.70 2.54 5.04
CA GLU A 211 -23.68 3.09 5.99
C GLU A 211 -23.25 2.87 7.43
N TRP A 212 -22.75 1.67 7.76
CA TRP A 212 -22.19 1.37 9.08
C TRP A 212 -20.96 2.24 9.40
N ALA A 213 -20.01 2.37 8.48
CA ALA A 213 -18.79 3.17 8.66
C ALA A 213 -19.08 4.66 8.86
N VAL A 214 -20.09 5.22 8.17
CA VAL A 214 -20.55 6.60 8.37
C VAL A 214 -21.28 6.75 9.71
N GLY A 215 -22.06 5.76 10.13
CA GLY A 215 -22.82 5.78 11.37
C GLY A 215 -21.98 5.75 12.66
N MET A 216 -20.66 5.53 12.58
CA MET A 216 -19.77 5.47 13.74
C MET A 216 -19.29 6.85 14.26
N GLY A 217 -19.75 7.97 13.69
CA GLY A 217 -19.66 9.30 14.31
C GLY A 217 -18.79 10.36 13.59
N ASP A 218 -19.13 11.62 13.88
CA ASP A 218 -18.93 12.85 13.09
C ASP A 218 -17.49 13.36 12.84
N GLU A 219 -16.43 12.67 13.27
CA GLU A 219 -15.08 13.27 13.26
C GLU A 219 -14.02 12.60 12.36
N CYS A 220 -14.32 11.49 11.71
CA CYS A 220 -13.32 10.82 10.88
C CYS A 220 -13.96 10.20 9.65
N VAL A 221 -13.60 10.72 8.48
CA VAL A 221 -12.62 10.10 7.59
C VAL A 221 -12.72 10.82 6.24
N ARG A 222 -11.59 11.26 5.68
CA ARG A 222 -11.57 11.76 4.30
C ARG A 222 -11.91 10.61 3.35
N CYS A 223 -13.10 10.65 2.75
CA CYS A 223 -13.49 9.74 1.68
C CYS A 223 -12.86 10.22 0.37
N ASP A 224 -11.83 9.53 -0.08
CA ASP A 224 -11.26 9.78 -1.40
C ASP A 224 -12.04 8.96 -2.41
N VAL A 225 -12.78 9.66 -3.27
CA VAL A 225 -13.44 9.07 -4.43
C VAL A 225 -12.44 9.07 -5.57
N TYR A 226 -11.94 7.89 -5.92
CA TYR A 226 -11.19 7.69 -7.14
C TYR A 226 -12.20 7.38 -8.25
N PRO A 227 -12.43 8.29 -9.22
CA PRO A 227 -13.13 7.90 -10.44
C PRO A 227 -12.29 6.83 -11.15
N ASP A 228 -12.95 5.81 -11.68
CA ASP A 228 -12.32 4.69 -12.38
C ASP A 228 -11.33 5.19 -13.45
N GLY A 229 -10.04 5.31 -13.09
CA GLY A 229 -8.96 5.71 -13.99
C GLY A 229 -8.50 7.17 -13.95
N ASN A 230 -8.90 8.01 -12.98
CA ASN A 230 -8.32 9.36 -12.82
C ASN A 230 -7.96 9.65 -11.35
N ASP A 231 -6.69 9.97 -11.09
CA ASP A 231 -6.12 10.19 -9.74
C ASP A 231 -6.60 11.49 -9.05
N SER A 232 -7.59 12.19 -9.63
CA SER A 232 -8.23 13.34 -9.02
C SER A 232 -9.27 12.87 -7.99
N ALA A 233 -8.81 12.62 -6.77
CA ALA A 233 -9.70 12.35 -5.65
C ALA A 233 -10.64 13.53 -5.40
N GLU A 234 -11.93 13.40 -5.72
CA GLU A 234 -12.94 14.34 -5.22
C GLU A 234 -13.11 14.12 -3.72
N LYS A 235 -12.95 15.19 -2.95
CA LYS A 235 -13.22 15.17 -1.50
C LYS A 235 -14.73 15.12 -1.29
N ILE A 236 -15.26 13.96 -0.93
CA ILE A 236 -16.59 13.92 -0.31
C ILE A 236 -16.37 14.12 1.19
N VAL A 237 -16.67 15.33 1.67
CA VAL A 237 -16.87 15.56 3.10
C VAL A 237 -18.27 15.06 3.41
N VAL A 238 -18.39 13.83 3.91
CA VAL A 238 -19.65 13.34 4.47
C VAL A 238 -19.83 14.06 5.79
N LYS A 239 -20.56 15.18 5.80
CA LYS A 239 -21.12 15.71 7.04
C LYS A 239 -22.25 14.76 7.43
N ALA A 240 -22.05 14.00 8.49
CA ALA A 240 -23.15 13.29 9.11
C ALA A 240 -24.04 14.34 9.80
N ASP A 241 -25.18 14.66 9.17
CA ASP A 241 -26.28 15.32 9.87
C ASP A 241 -26.92 14.27 10.79
N LEU A 242 -26.30 14.02 11.95
CA LEU A 242 -26.95 13.32 13.04
C LEU A 242 -28.02 14.25 13.63
N GLN A 243 -29.19 14.26 12.99
CA GLN A 243 -30.41 14.71 13.66
C GLN A 243 -30.60 13.82 14.90
N LYS A 244 -30.32 14.40 16.06
CA LYS A 244 -30.72 13.90 17.37
C LYS A 244 -32.25 13.85 17.41
N GLU A 245 -32.85 12.78 16.92
CA GLU A 245 -34.21 12.43 17.31
C GLU A 245 -34.13 11.71 18.65
N GLY A 246 -34.68 12.37 19.68
CA GLY A 246 -34.66 11.91 21.05
C GLY A 246 -35.48 10.63 21.25
N HIS A 247 -34.89 9.73 22.02
CA HIS A 247 -35.59 8.69 22.78
C HIS A 247 -35.14 8.78 24.24
#